data_AF-A0A538EP71-F1
#
_entry.id   AF-A0A538EP71-F1
#
_cell.length_a   1.000
_cell.length_b   1.000
_cell.length_c   1.000
_cell.angle_alpha   90.00
_cell.angle_beta   90.00
_cell.angle_gamma   90.00
#
_symmetry.space_group_name_H-M   'P 1'
#
loop_
_entity.id
_entity.type
_entity.pdbx_description
1 polymer ?
#
loop_
_entity_poly.entity_id
_entity_poly.type
_entity_poly.pdbx_seq_one_letter_code
_entity_poly.pdbx_strand_id
1 'polypeptide(L)'
;MAGDFWLTFPDGTEVELKDSVSIGRDANNDLVLESSAVSREHAAVAFRDGRWYLEDRGSFNGTYLNGTRLVPGTPLPLRHADRIGIGTDTLLFSWPTQVDDPDTTEPLEELAASNGAQLSAFQRQVVHALCGPWLAGASLETLPSNEQIAAHLGTPGATGTVKAALRRIYAKAGLSAQPAHAKRRALCRIARQNGWI
;
A
#
# COMPACT_ATOMS: atom_id res chain seq x y z
N MET A 1 14.38 -1.62 18.94
CA MET A 1 13.83 -2.97 19.02
C MET A 1 14.32 -3.68 17.78
N ALA A 2 15.06 -4.78 17.90
CA ALA A 2 15.52 -5.54 16.75
C ALA A 2 14.28 -6.23 16.15
N GLY A 3 13.82 -5.76 15.00
CA GLY A 3 12.64 -6.31 14.35
C GLY A 3 13.08 -7.27 13.26
N ASP A 4 12.49 -8.47 13.23
CA ASP A 4 12.78 -9.53 12.25
C ASP A 4 12.27 -9.18 10.83
N PHE A 5 12.61 -8.00 10.32
CA PHE A 5 12.24 -7.52 8.99
C PHE A 5 13.37 -7.81 8.02
N TRP A 6 13.05 -8.40 6.87
CA TRP A 6 14.05 -8.88 5.93
C TRP A 6 13.70 -8.51 4.49
N LEU A 7 14.72 -8.21 3.70
CA LEU A 7 14.66 -8.30 2.24
C LEU A 7 15.35 -9.58 1.81
N THR A 8 14.61 -10.47 1.17
CA THR A 8 15.14 -11.73 0.64
C THR A 8 15.36 -11.60 -0.87
N PHE A 9 16.57 -11.88 -1.33
CA PHE A 9 16.95 -11.91 -2.74
C PHE A 9 16.50 -13.22 -3.41
N PRO A 10 16.42 -13.29 -4.75
CA PRO A 10 16.05 -14.51 -5.46
C PRO A 10 17.00 -15.69 -5.23
N ASP A 11 18.26 -15.42 -4.87
CA ASP A 11 19.27 -16.43 -4.55
C ASP A 11 19.17 -16.95 -3.10
N GLY A 12 18.23 -16.41 -2.31
CA GLY A 12 18.03 -16.75 -0.90
C GLY A 12 18.85 -15.91 0.08
N THR A 13 19.64 -14.94 -0.39
CA THR A 13 20.34 -14.01 0.48
C THR A 13 19.34 -13.12 1.22
N GLU A 14 19.53 -12.94 2.53
CA GLU A 14 18.63 -12.12 3.36
C GLU A 14 19.37 -10.92 3.95
N VAL A 15 18.71 -9.77 3.93
CA VAL A 15 19.22 -8.51 4.49
C VAL A 15 18.25 -8.03 5.55
N GLU A 16 18.73 -7.89 6.78
CA GLU A 16 17.96 -7.36 7.90
C GLU A 16 17.67 -5.86 7.70
N LEU A 17 16.41 -5.47 7.91
CA LEU A 17 15.98 -4.08 7.89
C LEU A 17 15.95 -3.53 9.32
N LYS A 18 16.67 -2.43 9.56
CA LYS A 18 16.75 -1.76 10.87
C LYS A 18 15.70 -0.66 11.00
N ASP A 19 16.09 0.61 10.87
CA ASP A 19 15.18 1.78 10.94
C ASP A 19 14.94 2.40 9.56
N SER A 20 16.00 2.45 8.76
CA SER A 20 16.00 2.91 7.38
C SER A 20 17.11 2.20 6.63
N VAL A 21 16.82 1.77 5.41
CA VAL A 21 17.77 1.12 4.50
C VAL A 21 17.71 1.83 3.17
N SER A 22 18.80 2.50 2.82
CA SER A 22 19.04 3.06 1.51
C SER A 22 19.45 1.97 0.52
N ILE A 23 18.94 2.05 -0.71
CA ILE A 23 19.19 1.06 -1.76
C ILE A 23 19.70 1.80 -2.99
N GLY A 24 20.83 1.34 -3.54
CA GLY A 24 21.41 1.92 -4.75
C GLY A 24 22.72 1.25 -5.14
N ARG A 25 23.31 1.67 -6.27
CA ARG A 25 24.61 1.12 -6.71
C ARG A 25 25.81 1.81 -6.08
N ASP A 26 25.60 2.93 -5.42
CA ASP A 26 26.69 3.65 -4.75
C ASP A 26 27.09 2.90 -3.48
N ALA A 27 28.39 2.83 -3.20
CA ALA A 27 28.92 2.09 -2.05
C ALA A 27 28.51 2.70 -0.70
N ASN A 28 27.95 3.93 -0.70
CA ASN A 28 27.43 4.57 0.50
C ASN A 28 26.01 4.12 0.89
N ASN A 29 25.34 3.29 0.08
CA ASN A 29 24.03 2.74 0.45
C ASN A 29 24.18 1.56 1.41
N ASP A 30 23.18 1.40 2.29
CA ASP A 30 23.07 0.24 3.18
C ASP A 30 22.93 -1.07 2.39
N LEU A 31 22.15 -1.04 1.30
CA LEU A 31 22.00 -2.13 0.36
C LEU A 31 22.56 -1.76 -1.01
N VAL A 32 23.75 -2.27 -1.31
CA VAL A 32 24.44 -2.02 -2.57
C VAL A 32 24.03 -3.05 -3.62
N LEU A 33 23.46 -2.57 -4.73
CA LEU A 33 23.14 -3.37 -5.91
C LEU A 33 24.05 -2.96 -7.06
N GLU A 34 25.00 -3.80 -7.45
CA GLU A 34 26.06 -3.46 -8.43
C GLU A 34 25.58 -3.37 -9.89
N SER A 35 24.28 -3.50 -10.13
CA SER A 35 23.70 -3.46 -11.47
C SER A 35 23.72 -2.05 -12.07
N SER A 36 24.09 -1.95 -13.35
CA SER A 36 24.04 -0.69 -14.10
C SER A 36 22.62 -0.15 -14.29
N ALA A 37 21.61 -1.01 -14.10
CA ALA A 37 20.20 -0.62 -14.11
C ALA A 37 19.76 0.09 -12.81
N VAL A 38 20.63 0.19 -11.80
CA VAL A 38 20.34 0.78 -10.50
C VAL A 38 21.00 2.17 -10.39
N SER A 39 20.23 3.21 -10.05
CA SER A 39 20.76 4.54 -9.72
C SER A 39 21.70 4.52 -8.51
N ARG A 40 22.57 5.54 -8.40
CA ARG A 40 23.47 5.70 -7.24
C ARG A 40 22.69 5.74 -5.92
N GLU A 41 21.65 6.55 -5.86
CA GLU A 41 20.61 6.54 -4.84
C GLU A 41 19.32 6.17 -5.56
N HIS A 42 18.77 4.98 -5.30
CA HIS A 42 17.65 4.44 -6.08
C HIS A 42 16.35 4.47 -5.31
N ALA A 43 16.34 3.85 -4.14
CA ALA A 43 15.16 3.72 -3.30
C ALA A 43 15.56 3.76 -1.82
N ALA A 44 14.56 3.90 -0.96
CA ALA A 44 14.73 3.72 0.47
C ALA A 44 13.56 2.94 1.04
N VAL A 45 13.87 2.07 2.00
CA VAL A 45 12.89 1.39 2.84
C VAL A 45 13.03 1.97 4.25
N ALA A 46 11.97 2.54 4.79
CA ALA A 46 12.02 3.24 6.07
C ALA A 46 10.85 2.87 6.98
N PHE A 47 11.13 2.70 8.27
CA PHE A 47 10.13 2.48 9.29
C PHE A 47 9.64 3.81 9.85
N ARG A 48 8.34 4.11 9.72
CA ARG A 48 7.70 5.33 10.21
C ARG A 48 6.31 5.00 10.72
N ASP A 49 5.91 5.61 11.84
CA ASP A 49 4.56 5.45 12.42
C ASP A 49 4.11 3.99 12.58
N GLY A 50 5.03 3.10 12.96
CA GLY A 50 4.75 1.67 13.15
C GLY A 50 4.64 0.86 11.86
N ARG A 51 5.05 1.39 10.70
CA ARG A 51 4.95 0.72 9.40
C ARG A 51 6.20 0.92 8.55
N TRP A 52 6.46 -0.06 7.69
CA TRP A 52 7.50 0.05 6.67
C TRP A 52 6.95 0.72 5.42
N TYR A 53 7.76 1.59 4.82
CA TYR A 53 7.45 2.28 3.57
C TYR A 53 8.60 2.12 2.59
N LEU A 54 8.24 1.96 1.32
CA LEU A 54 9.15 2.00 0.17
C LEU A 54 8.98 3.33 -0.57
N GLU A 55 10.08 3.99 -0.86
CA GLU A 55 10.12 5.26 -1.59
C GLU A 55 11.17 5.19 -2.70
N ASP A 56 10.79 5.54 -3.93
CA ASP A 56 11.74 5.77 -5.03
C ASP A 56 12.36 7.16 -4.90
N ARG A 57 13.69 7.26 -5.01
CA ARG A 57 14.46 8.50 -4.83
C ARG A 57 14.76 9.24 -6.14
N GLY A 58 13.92 9.08 -7.16
CA GLY A 58 14.16 9.67 -8.48
C GLY A 58 15.07 8.80 -9.33
N SER A 59 14.89 7.47 -9.24
CA SER A 59 15.71 6.54 -9.99
C SER A 59 15.42 6.61 -11.49
N PHE A 60 16.42 6.30 -12.33
CA PHE A 60 16.26 6.38 -13.77
C PHE A 60 15.30 5.31 -14.30
N ASN A 61 15.49 4.05 -13.87
CA ASN A 61 14.65 2.92 -14.31
C ASN A 61 13.37 2.72 -13.48
N GLY A 62 13.25 3.43 -12.36
CA GLY A 62 12.13 3.31 -11.43
C GLY A 62 12.28 2.14 -10.46
N THR A 63 11.64 2.31 -9.30
CA THR A 63 11.34 1.25 -8.35
C THR A 63 9.95 0.69 -8.61
N TYR A 64 9.78 -0.62 -8.47
CA TYR A 64 8.52 -1.32 -8.68
C TYR A 64 8.06 -2.00 -7.39
N LEU A 65 6.78 -1.93 -7.08
CA LEU A 65 6.15 -2.69 -6.00
C LEU A 65 5.07 -3.59 -6.61
N ASN A 66 5.23 -4.90 -6.45
CA ASN A 66 4.36 -5.92 -7.03
C ASN A 66 4.12 -5.72 -8.55
N GLY A 67 5.17 -5.34 -9.28
CA GLY A 67 5.12 -5.09 -10.73
C GLY A 67 4.68 -3.69 -11.13
N THR A 68 4.37 -2.80 -10.18
CA THR A 68 3.93 -1.42 -10.48
C THR A 68 5.00 -0.41 -10.15
N ARG A 69 5.30 0.45 -11.12
CA ARG A 69 6.29 1.52 -10.94
C ARG A 69 5.77 2.55 -9.93
N LEU A 70 6.60 2.88 -8.96
CA LEU A 70 6.32 3.92 -7.98
C LEU A 70 6.41 5.31 -8.61
N VAL A 71 5.68 6.26 -8.01
CA VAL A 71 5.89 7.69 -8.26
C VAL A 71 7.08 8.15 -7.42
N PRO A 72 8.13 8.73 -8.02
CA PRO A 72 9.29 9.22 -7.27
C PRO A 72 8.90 10.19 -6.15
N GLY A 73 9.55 10.04 -4.98
CA GLY A 73 9.33 10.86 -3.79
C GLY A 73 8.01 10.59 -3.06
N THR A 74 7.21 9.60 -3.48
CA THR A 74 5.96 9.21 -2.81
C THR A 74 6.14 7.87 -2.08
N PRO A 75 6.21 7.86 -0.73
CA PRO A 75 6.34 6.63 0.04
C PRO A 75 5.06 5.77 0.00
N LEU A 76 5.19 4.47 -0.27
CA LEU A 76 4.09 3.51 -0.19
C LEU A 76 4.33 2.48 0.93
N PRO A 77 3.29 2.09 1.68
CA PRO A 77 3.43 1.12 2.76
C PRO A 77 3.74 -0.27 2.19
N LEU A 78 4.71 -0.95 2.80
CA LEU A 78 5.07 -2.34 2.52
C LEU A 78 4.25 -3.30 3.38
N ARG A 79 3.97 -4.48 2.82
CA ARG A 79 3.29 -5.60 3.46
C ARG A 79 4.14 -6.85 3.33
N HIS A 80 3.94 -7.80 4.24
CA HIS A 80 4.51 -9.13 4.10
C HIS A 80 4.29 -9.71 2.70
N ALA A 81 5.35 -10.30 2.16
CA ALA A 81 5.41 -10.92 0.84
C ALA A 81 5.27 -9.95 -0.35
N ASP A 82 5.36 -8.64 -0.12
CA ASP A 82 5.49 -7.67 -1.23
C ASP A 82 6.80 -7.88 -1.99
N ARG A 83 6.73 -7.76 -3.32
CA ARG A 83 7.88 -7.86 -4.21
C ARG A 83 8.34 -6.47 -4.63
N ILE A 84 9.60 -6.17 -4.37
CA ILE A 84 10.24 -4.89 -4.68
C ILE A 84 11.18 -5.10 -5.87
N GLY A 85 10.85 -4.53 -7.02
CA GLY A 85 11.69 -4.54 -8.21
C GLY A 85 12.58 -3.31 -8.28
N ILE A 86 13.90 -3.50 -8.36
CA ILE A 86 14.90 -2.44 -8.49
C ILE A 86 15.92 -2.86 -9.56
N GLY A 87 15.97 -2.14 -10.67
CA GLY A 87 16.82 -2.51 -11.80
C GLY A 87 16.49 -3.91 -12.33
N THR A 88 17.42 -4.84 -12.21
CA THR A 88 17.28 -6.26 -12.61
C THR A 88 16.87 -7.17 -11.45
N ASP A 89 16.89 -6.66 -10.23
CA ASP A 89 16.68 -7.45 -9.02
C ASP A 89 15.22 -7.36 -8.55
N THR A 90 14.73 -8.45 -7.96
CA THR A 90 13.42 -8.51 -7.30
C THR A 90 13.60 -9.04 -5.89
N LEU A 91 13.37 -8.17 -4.91
CA LEU A 91 13.51 -8.47 -3.48
C LEU A 91 12.13 -8.80 -2.89
N LEU A 92 12.06 -9.78 -2.00
CA LEU A 92 10.86 -10.09 -1.23
C LEU A 92 10.93 -9.40 0.13
N PHE A 93 9.94 -8.60 0.47
CA PHE A 93 9.83 -8.02 1.80
C PHE A 93 9.15 -9.00 2.75
N SER A 94 9.85 -9.33 3.83
CA SER A 94 9.40 -10.24 4.89
C SER A 94 9.37 -9.50 6.23
N TRP A 95 8.37 -9.84 7.03
CA TRP A 95 8.25 -9.46 8.44
C TRP A 95 7.74 -10.69 9.20
N PRO A 96 7.99 -10.84 10.51
CA PRO A 96 7.50 -12.01 11.22
C PRO A 96 5.99 -11.90 11.33
N THR A 97 5.29 -13.02 11.20
CA THR A 97 3.82 -13.16 11.18
C THR A 97 3.10 -12.64 12.44
N GLN A 98 3.87 -12.10 13.40
CA GLN A 98 3.48 -11.75 14.76
C GLN A 98 3.63 -10.25 15.07
N VAL A 99 4.13 -9.44 14.13
CA VAL A 99 3.95 -7.98 14.18
C VAL A 99 2.56 -7.71 13.65
N ASP A 100 1.71 -7.05 14.44
CA ASP A 100 0.39 -6.59 14.03
C ASP A 100 0.50 -5.91 12.67
N ASP A 101 0.16 -6.62 11.59
CA ASP A 101 -0.06 -5.98 10.32
C ASP A 101 -1.36 -5.19 10.50
N PRO A 102 -1.32 -3.86 10.52
CA PRO A 102 -2.53 -3.09 10.71
C PRO A 102 -3.53 -3.21 9.54
N ASP A 103 -3.21 -3.99 8.50
CA ASP A 103 -4.13 -4.45 7.47
C ASP A 103 -4.48 -5.97 7.52
N THR A 104 -3.74 -6.81 8.25
CA THR A 104 -4.13 -8.20 8.56
C THR A 104 -5.07 -8.16 9.75
N THR A 105 -6.35 -8.06 9.44
CA THR A 105 -7.49 -8.49 10.27
C THR A 105 -7.25 -8.59 11.77
N GLU A 106 -7.65 -7.56 12.51
CA GLU A 106 -8.33 -7.85 13.78
C GLU A 106 -9.51 -8.81 13.45
N PRO A 107 -9.61 -9.96 14.14
CA PRO A 107 -10.82 -10.78 14.09
C PRO A 107 -12.03 -9.89 14.35
N LEU A 108 -13.11 -10.12 13.59
CA LEU A 108 -14.33 -9.31 13.58
C LEU A 108 -14.95 -9.09 14.97
N GLU A 109 -14.58 -9.91 15.94
CA GLU A 109 -15.11 -9.95 17.31
C GLU A 109 -14.46 -8.93 18.26
N GLU A 110 -13.27 -8.38 17.95
CA GLU A 110 -12.59 -7.39 18.81
C GLU A 110 -12.59 -5.95 18.27
N LEU A 111 -13.27 -5.68 17.15
CA LEU A 111 -13.64 -4.31 16.77
C LEU A 111 -14.80 -3.82 17.65
N ALA A 112 -14.50 -3.62 18.93
CA ALA A 112 -15.27 -2.69 19.75
C ALA A 112 -15.35 -1.38 18.97
N ALA A 113 -16.58 -0.88 18.79
CA ALA A 113 -16.89 0.34 18.07
C ALA A 113 -15.83 1.42 18.35
N SER A 114 -14.91 1.63 17.42
CA SER A 114 -14.01 2.78 17.47
C SER A 114 -14.88 3.99 17.19
N ASN A 115 -15.33 4.61 18.27
CA ASN A 115 -15.92 5.93 18.28
C ASN A 115 -14.92 6.91 17.66
N GLY A 116 -15.10 7.19 16.37
CA GLY A 116 -14.28 8.14 15.61
C GLY A 116 -14.21 7.69 14.15
N ALA A 117 -15.09 8.24 13.32
CA ALA A 117 -15.29 7.94 11.90
C ALA A 117 -14.09 8.33 11.00
N GLN A 118 -12.85 8.07 11.41
CA GLN A 118 -11.65 8.45 10.67
C GLN A 118 -11.12 7.25 9.87
N LEU A 119 -10.92 7.47 8.56
CA LEU A 119 -10.29 6.50 7.68
C LEU A 119 -8.78 6.50 7.87
N SER A 120 -8.15 5.33 7.79
CA SER A 120 -6.69 5.25 7.66
C SER A 120 -6.24 5.84 6.31
N ALA A 121 -4.94 6.15 6.17
CA ALA A 121 -4.39 6.68 4.91
C ALA A 121 -4.73 5.79 3.70
N PHE A 122 -4.53 4.48 3.83
CA PHE A 122 -4.87 3.52 2.77
C PHE A 122 -6.38 3.45 2.49
N GLN A 123 -7.21 3.46 3.54
CA GLN A 123 -8.67 3.50 3.36
C GLN A 123 -9.10 4.77 2.63
N ARG A 124 -8.51 5.93 2.95
CA ARG A 124 -8.79 7.20 2.29
C ARG A 124 -8.36 7.17 0.82
N GLN A 125 -7.19 6.60 0.50
CA GLN A 125 -6.75 6.38 -0.89
C GLN A 125 -7.73 5.50 -1.66
N VAL A 126 -8.21 4.41 -1.07
CA VAL A 126 -9.23 3.53 -1.68
C VAL A 126 -10.53 4.31 -1.95
N VAL A 127 -10.97 5.17 -1.02
CA VAL A 127 -12.17 6.01 -1.23
C VAL A 127 -11.95 7.05 -2.32
N HIS A 128 -10.79 7.72 -2.36
CA HIS A 128 -10.45 8.64 -3.45
C HIS A 128 -10.39 7.93 -4.81
N ALA A 129 -9.79 6.74 -4.89
CA ALA A 129 -9.76 5.97 -6.12
C ALA A 129 -11.17 5.53 -6.55
N LEU A 130 -12.02 5.12 -5.61
CA LEU A 130 -13.41 4.77 -5.89
C LEU A 130 -14.23 5.97 -6.39
N CYS A 131 -14.11 7.12 -5.72
CA CYS A 131 -14.97 8.27 -5.99
C CYS A 131 -14.35 9.28 -6.97
N GLY A 132 -13.08 9.11 -7.34
CA GLY A 132 -12.33 10.00 -8.24
C GLY A 132 -13.06 10.31 -9.55
N PRO A 133 -13.57 9.32 -10.29
CA PRO A 133 -14.34 9.58 -11.50
C PRO A 133 -15.57 10.46 -11.25
N TRP A 134 -16.29 10.23 -10.14
CA TRP A 134 -17.45 11.05 -9.77
C TRP A 134 -17.06 12.48 -9.39
N LEU A 135 -15.95 12.66 -8.68
CA LEU A 135 -15.40 13.99 -8.38
C LEU A 135 -14.96 14.74 -9.65
N ALA A 136 -14.55 14.01 -10.69
CA ALA A 136 -14.24 14.54 -12.02
C ALA A 136 -15.48 14.75 -12.92
N GLY A 137 -16.70 14.54 -12.41
CA GLY A 137 -17.95 14.81 -13.13
C GLY A 137 -18.63 13.58 -13.76
N ALA A 138 -18.09 12.37 -13.57
CA ALA A 138 -18.73 11.14 -14.05
C ALA A 138 -19.94 10.72 -13.21
N SER A 139 -20.78 9.83 -13.73
CA SER A 139 -21.96 9.30 -13.04
C SER A 139 -21.61 8.29 -11.94
N LEU A 140 -22.40 8.26 -10.86
CA LEU A 140 -22.32 7.25 -9.81
C LEU A 140 -22.77 5.84 -10.26
N GLU A 141 -23.36 5.71 -11.46
CA GLU A 141 -23.71 4.40 -12.02
C GLU A 141 -22.49 3.69 -12.62
N THR A 142 -21.40 4.41 -12.90
CA THR A 142 -20.18 3.88 -13.50
C THR A 142 -18.98 4.06 -12.56
N LEU A 143 -19.02 3.36 -11.42
CA LEU A 143 -17.92 3.35 -10.44
C LEU A 143 -16.86 2.30 -10.79
N PRO A 144 -15.57 2.55 -10.49
CA PRO A 144 -14.49 1.65 -10.84
C PRO A 144 -14.62 0.28 -10.16
N SER A 145 -14.16 -0.76 -10.86
CA SER A 145 -14.05 -2.12 -10.35
C SER A 145 -12.95 -2.23 -9.28
N ASN A 146 -12.91 -3.34 -8.54
CA ASN A 146 -11.81 -3.57 -7.58
C ASN A 146 -10.46 -3.59 -8.29
N GLU A 147 -10.40 -4.10 -9.51
CA GLU A 147 -9.17 -4.12 -10.32
C GLU A 147 -8.77 -2.71 -10.74
N GLN A 148 -9.71 -1.89 -11.19
CA GLN A 148 -9.43 -0.50 -11.57
C GLN A 148 -8.97 0.36 -10.38
N ILE A 149 -9.54 0.10 -9.19
CA ILE A 149 -9.09 0.72 -7.94
C ILE A 149 -7.68 0.24 -7.60
N ALA A 150 -7.43 -1.08 -7.64
CA ALA A 150 -6.12 -1.65 -7.35
C ALA A 150 -5.04 -1.11 -8.31
N ALA A 151 -5.36 -0.98 -9.61
CA ALA A 151 -4.48 -0.37 -10.61
C ALA A 151 -4.23 1.12 -10.32
N HIS A 152 -5.25 1.90 -9.93
CA HIS A 152 -5.06 3.31 -9.53
C HIS A 152 -4.21 3.46 -8.27
N LEU A 153 -4.25 2.50 -7.36
CA LEU A 153 -3.44 2.47 -6.15
C LEU A 153 -2.02 1.96 -6.40
N GLY A 154 -1.68 1.63 -7.65
CA GLY A 154 -0.37 1.11 -8.00
C GLY A 154 -0.15 -0.35 -7.57
N THR A 155 -1.22 -1.13 -7.46
CA THR A 155 -1.17 -2.58 -7.14
C THR A 155 -2.14 -3.39 -8.01
N PRO A 156 -2.02 -3.44 -9.36
CA PRO A 156 -2.84 -4.27 -10.23
C PRO A 156 -2.87 -5.73 -9.76
N GLY A 157 -4.02 -6.38 -9.87
CA GLY A 157 -4.23 -7.75 -9.35
C GLY A 157 -4.50 -7.85 -7.84
N ALA A 158 -4.22 -6.81 -7.04
CA ALA A 158 -4.45 -6.81 -5.58
C ALA A 158 -5.93 -6.59 -5.18
N THR A 159 -6.87 -7.19 -5.91
CA THR A 159 -8.32 -7.01 -5.72
C THR A 159 -8.81 -7.47 -4.35
N GLY A 160 -8.15 -8.46 -3.73
CA GLY A 160 -8.44 -8.94 -2.38
C GLY A 160 -8.21 -7.86 -1.32
N THR A 161 -7.11 -7.10 -1.44
CA THR A 161 -6.76 -5.98 -0.56
C THR A 161 -7.79 -4.86 -0.66
N VAL A 162 -8.18 -4.50 -1.88
CA VAL A 162 -9.25 -3.51 -2.13
C VAL A 162 -10.58 -3.98 -1.53
N LYS A 163 -10.94 -5.26 -1.71
CA LYS A 163 -12.18 -5.83 -1.14
C LYS A 163 -12.18 -5.78 0.38
N ALA A 164 -11.05 -6.11 1.02
CA ALA A 164 -10.89 -6.03 2.47
C ALA A 164 -10.99 -4.59 2.99
N ALA A 165 -10.33 -3.65 2.32
CA ALA A 165 -10.39 -2.23 2.67
C ALA A 165 -11.82 -1.67 2.52
N LEU A 166 -12.49 -1.93 1.40
CA LEU A 166 -13.89 -1.53 1.17
C LEU A 166 -14.82 -2.11 2.24
N ARG A 167 -14.64 -3.37 2.66
CA ARG A 167 -15.43 -3.97 3.74
C ARG A 167 -15.31 -3.18 5.05
N ARG A 168 -14.09 -2.78 5.42
CA ARG A 168 -13.84 -1.97 6.63
C ARG A 168 -14.43 -0.57 6.50
N ILE A 169 -14.28 0.07 5.33
CA ILE A 169 -14.86 1.38 5.07
C ILE A 169 -16.38 1.34 5.16
N TYR A 170 -17.03 0.30 4.62
CA TYR A 170 -18.48 0.14 4.75
C TYR A 170 -18.93 -0.02 6.18
N ALA A 171 -18.18 -0.75 7.02
CA ALA A 171 -18.48 -0.85 8.44
C ALA A 171 -18.41 0.52 9.13
N LYS A 172 -17.33 1.29 8.88
CA LYS A 172 -17.17 2.67 9.39
C LYS A 172 -18.24 3.64 8.89
N ALA A 173 -18.76 3.41 7.68
CA ALA A 173 -19.82 4.21 7.07
C ALA A 173 -21.25 3.74 7.45
N GLY A 174 -21.40 2.68 8.24
CA GLY A 174 -22.72 2.11 8.58
C GLY A 174 -23.44 1.44 7.41
N LEU A 175 -22.71 1.02 6.37
CA LEU A 175 -23.26 0.46 5.11
C LEU A 175 -23.26 -1.06 5.04
N SER A 176 -22.94 -1.76 6.14
CA SER A 176 -22.76 -3.23 6.15
C SER A 176 -23.99 -4.01 5.66
N ALA A 177 -25.21 -3.50 5.86
CA ALA A 177 -26.46 -4.18 5.54
C ALA A 177 -26.98 -3.99 4.09
N GLN A 178 -26.38 -3.10 3.29
CA GLN A 178 -26.91 -2.79 1.94
C GLN A 178 -26.46 -3.81 0.86
N PRO A 179 -27.10 -3.87 -0.32
CA PRO A 179 -26.60 -4.64 -1.46
C PRO A 179 -25.27 -4.09 -2.00
N ALA A 180 -24.38 -4.95 -2.51
CA ALA A 180 -23.01 -4.58 -2.88
C ALA A 180 -22.90 -3.38 -3.86
N HIS A 181 -23.77 -3.31 -4.86
CA HIS A 181 -23.81 -2.20 -5.83
C HIS A 181 -24.30 -0.89 -5.19
N ALA A 182 -25.24 -0.97 -4.24
CA ALA A 182 -25.77 0.18 -3.51
C ALA A 182 -24.74 0.75 -2.52
N LYS A 183 -23.94 -0.12 -1.87
CA LYS A 183 -22.89 0.28 -0.92
C LYS A 183 -21.88 1.26 -1.52
N ARG A 184 -21.41 1.02 -2.75
CA ARG A 184 -20.41 1.90 -3.39
C ARG A 184 -20.93 3.30 -3.64
N ARG A 185 -22.15 3.43 -4.17
CA ARG A 185 -22.78 4.73 -4.40
C ARG A 185 -23.07 5.47 -3.10
N ALA A 186 -23.59 4.74 -2.11
CA ALA A 186 -23.83 5.29 -0.78
C ALA A 186 -22.52 5.76 -0.13
N LEU A 187 -21.44 4.99 -0.28
CA LEU A 187 -20.12 5.34 0.23
C LEU A 187 -19.60 6.65 -0.34
N CYS A 188 -19.69 6.90 -1.66
CA CYS A 188 -19.22 8.19 -2.19
C CYS A 188 -19.99 9.40 -1.65
N ARG A 189 -21.28 9.25 -1.35
CA ARG A 189 -22.07 10.32 -0.70
C ARG A 189 -21.63 10.55 0.73
N ILE A 190 -21.48 9.47 1.51
CA ILE A 190 -21.04 9.54 2.91
C ILE A 190 -19.60 10.07 3.01
N ALA A 191 -18.72 9.66 2.11
CA ALA A 191 -17.34 10.13 2.05
C ALA A 191 -17.27 11.65 1.91
N ARG A 192 -18.10 12.24 1.05
CA ARG A 192 -18.20 13.69 0.89
C ARG A 192 -18.79 14.38 2.13
N GLN A 193 -19.80 13.78 2.76
CA GLN A 193 -20.42 14.32 3.98
C GLN A 193 -19.46 14.29 5.18
N ASN A 194 -18.64 13.26 5.28
CA ASN A 194 -17.69 13.04 6.37
C ASN A 194 -16.30 13.68 6.11
N GLY A 195 -16.13 14.41 4.99
CA GLY A 195 -14.84 15.03 4.64
C GLY A 195 -13.71 14.02 4.40
N TRP A 196 -14.05 12.82 3.94
CA TRP A 196 -13.07 11.81 3.53
C TRP A 196 -12.55 12.06 2.11
N ILE A 197 -13.30 12.81 1.31
CA ILE A 197 -12.99 13.29 -0.04
C ILE A 197 -13.53 14.70 -0.24
#